data_AF-N0CML9-F1
#
_entry.id   AF-N0CML9-F1
#
_cell.length_a   1.000
_cell.length_b   1.000
_cell.length_c   1.000
_cell.angle_alpha   90.00
_cell.angle_beta   90.00
_cell.angle_gamma   90.00
#
_symmetry.space_group_name_H-M   'P 1'
#
loop_
_entity.id
_entity.type
_entity.pdbx_description
1 polymer ?
#
loop_
_entity_poly.entity_id
_entity_poly.type
_entity_poly.pdbx_seq_one_letter_code
_entity_poly.pdbx_strand_id
1 'polypeptide(L)'
;MRDASRLRGAFARLLRPVGLLVLLLAEVLLTEGGSLSAAVALAATAAVGSALLACSVISARCAPPVPRTRVRTAIRDREKRTAFLPQRDPDARGRTRPRAPGHALLTAIA
;
A
#
# COMPACT_ATOMS: atom_id res chain seq x y z
N MET A 1 -7.48 11.12 -8.74
CA MET A 1 -7.35 12.57 -8.57
C MET A 1 -7.22 13.01 -7.11
N ARG A 2 -8.09 12.63 -6.16
CA ARG A 2 -7.96 13.02 -4.73
C ARG A 2 -6.75 12.44 -3.99
N ASP A 3 -6.25 11.27 -4.37
CA ASP A 3 -5.10 10.65 -3.68
C ASP A 3 -3.76 11.27 -4.12
N ALA A 4 -3.67 11.65 -5.39
CA ALA A 4 -2.48 12.31 -5.94
C ALA A 4 -2.23 13.70 -5.31
N SER A 5 -3.29 14.45 -4.96
CA SER A 5 -3.14 15.73 -4.27
C SER A 5 -2.74 15.57 -2.80
N ARG A 6 -3.19 14.50 -2.13
CA ARG A 6 -2.75 14.16 -0.76
C ARG A 6 -1.28 13.76 -0.71
N LEU A 7 -0.86 12.90 -1.65
CA LEU A 7 0.55 12.50 -1.77
C LEU A 7 1.45 13.70 -2.08
N ARG A 8 1.02 14.60 -2.97
CA ARG A 8 1.76 15.82 -3.31
C ARG A 8 1.89 16.78 -2.12
N GLY A 9 0.85 16.90 -1.29
CA GLY A 9 0.88 17.68 -0.05
C GLY A 9 1.77 17.07 1.04
N ALA A 10 1.78 15.74 1.16
CA ALA A 10 2.70 15.03 2.08
C ALA A 10 4.16 15.18 1.64
N PHE A 11 4.43 15.07 0.33
CA PHE A 11 5.75 15.28 -0.26
C PHE A 11 6.28 16.68 0.02
N ALA A 12 5.45 17.71 -0.18
CA ALA A 12 5.85 19.10 0.09
C ALA A 12 6.20 19.34 1.57
N ARG A 13 5.53 18.64 2.50
CA ARG A 13 5.83 18.71 3.93
C ARG A 13 7.14 18.02 4.30
N LEU A 14 7.52 16.96 3.58
CA LEU A 14 8.78 16.24 3.77
C LEU A 14 9.98 16.94 3.13
N LEU A 15 9.79 17.66 2.02
CA LEU A 15 10.89 18.35 1.32
C LEU A 15 11.60 19.39 2.20
N ARG A 16 10.84 20.11 3.04
CA ARG A 16 11.35 21.19 3.87
C ARG A 16 12.36 20.71 4.95
N PRO A 17 12.05 19.71 5.79
CA PRO A 17 13.03 19.18 6.74
C PRO A 17 14.19 18.44 6.05
N VAL A 18 13.93 17.75 4.94
CA VAL A 18 14.99 17.05 4.18
C VAL A 18 15.99 18.06 3.58
N GLY A 19 15.50 19.15 3.00
CA GLY A 19 16.37 20.21 2.48
C GLY A 19 17.24 20.85 3.57
N LEU A 20 16.66 21.10 4.75
CA LEU A 20 17.41 21.61 5.91
C LEU A 20 18.49 20.62 6.38
N LEU A 21 18.16 19.33 6.45
CA LEU A 21 19.11 18.28 6.83
C LEU A 21 20.28 18.20 5.85
N VAL A 22 20.01 18.26 4.54
CA VAL A 22 21.05 18.24 3.50
C VAL A 22 21.95 19.47 3.60
N LEU A 23 21.38 20.65 3.88
CA LEU A 23 22.15 21.88 4.00
C LEU A 23 23.06 21.87 5.24
N LEU A 24 22.54 21.41 6.39
CA LEU A 24 23.33 21.20 7.60
C LEU A 24 24.45 20.17 7.40
N LEU A 25 24.15 19.05 6.73
CA LEU A 25 25.14 18.02 6.45
C LEU A 25 26.23 18.55 5.52
N ALA A 26 25.86 19.35 4.50
CA ALA A 26 26.82 20.00 3.63
C ALA A 26 27.72 20.97 4.41
N GLU A 27 27.17 21.82 5.27
CA GLU A 27 27.97 22.71 6.13
C GLU A 27 28.96 21.91 7.00
N VAL A 28 28.50 20.88 7.71
CA VAL A 28 29.36 20.02 8.54
C VAL A 28 30.49 19.40 7.71
N LEU A 29 30.16 18.93 6.50
CA LEU A 29 31.12 18.29 5.62
C LEU A 29 32.16 19.28 5.06
N LEU A 30 31.76 20.53 4.81
CA LEU A 30 32.66 21.62 4.42
C LEU A 30 33.53 22.11 5.58
N THR A 31 33.03 22.07 6.82
CA THR A 31 33.77 22.51 8.00
C THR A 31 34.76 21.46 8.52
N GLU A 32 34.41 20.17 8.42
CA GLU A 32 35.26 19.08 8.94
C GLU A 32 36.06 18.33 7.85
N GLY A 33 35.52 18.25 6.63
CA GLY A 33 36.17 17.64 5.48
C GLY A 33 36.70 18.70 4.54
N GLY A 34 38.01 18.69 4.24
CA GLY A 34 38.57 19.58 3.22
C GLY A 34 37.77 19.55 1.90
N SER A 35 37.77 20.66 1.16
CA SER A 35 36.86 20.94 0.04
C SER A 35 36.71 19.80 -1.00
N LEU A 36 37.77 19.03 -1.26
CA LEU A 36 37.74 17.87 -2.15
C LEU A 36 36.93 16.69 -1.59
N SER A 37 37.05 16.39 -0.30
CA SER A 37 36.29 15.29 0.33
C SER A 37 34.81 15.62 0.41
N ALA A 38 34.49 16.87 0.76
CA ALA A 38 33.12 17.38 0.75
C ALA A 38 32.50 17.35 -0.66
N ALA A 39 33.26 17.76 -1.68
CA ALA A 39 32.80 17.73 -3.07
C ALA A 39 32.53 16.30 -3.57
N VAL A 40 33.41 15.34 -3.26
CA VAL A 40 33.23 13.94 -3.65
C VAL A 40 32.02 13.31 -2.97
N ALA A 41 31.84 13.54 -1.67
CA ALA A 41 30.70 13.01 -0.93
C ALA A 41 29.37 13.63 -1.41
N LEU A 42 29.35 14.92 -1.72
CA LEU A 42 28.19 15.59 -2.30
C LEU A 42 27.88 15.02 -3.70
N ALA A 43 28.89 14.85 -4.54
CA ALA A 43 28.74 14.28 -5.88
C ALA A 43 28.21 12.83 -5.83
N ALA A 44 28.75 11.99 -4.93
CA ALA A 44 28.28 10.63 -4.72
C ALA A 44 26.81 10.60 -4.26
N THR A 45 26.44 11.48 -3.32
CA THR A 45 25.06 11.59 -2.83
C THR A 45 24.10 12.03 -3.93
N ALA A 46 24.50 12.99 -4.76
CA ALA A 46 23.72 13.44 -5.91
C ALA A 46 23.56 12.34 -6.97
N ALA A 47 24.61 11.57 -7.24
CA ALA A 47 24.55 10.44 -8.18
C ALA A 47 23.60 9.34 -7.70
N VAL A 48 23.70 8.92 -6.43
CA VAL A 48 22.79 7.93 -5.85
C VAL A 48 21.36 8.47 -5.80
N GLY A 49 21.18 9.72 -5.37
CA GLY A 49 19.87 10.37 -5.31
C GLY A 49 19.18 10.42 -6.68
N SER A 50 19.91 10.82 -7.73
CA SER A 50 19.37 10.87 -9.10
C SER A 50 19.04 9.48 -9.66
N ALA A 51 19.86 8.46 -9.39
CA ALA A 51 19.58 7.08 -9.78
C ALA A 51 18.31 6.54 -9.10
N LEU A 52 18.13 6.79 -7.80
CA LEU A 52 16.94 6.39 -7.06
C LEU A 52 15.70 7.13 -7.57
N LEU A 53 15.80 8.43 -7.87
CA LEU A 53 14.71 9.20 -8.47
C LEU A 53 14.33 8.63 -9.84
N ALA A 54 15.30 8.35 -10.72
CA ALA A 54 15.07 7.73 -12.01
C ALA A 54 14.36 6.38 -11.87
N CYS A 55 14.84 5.51 -10.97
CA CYS A 55 14.23 4.21 -10.68
C CYS A 55 12.78 4.36 -10.18
N SER A 56 12.53 5.33 -9.29
CA SER A 56 11.18 5.62 -8.78
C SER A 56 10.22 6.09 -9.88
N VAL A 57 10.69 6.94 -10.80
CA VAL A 57 9.90 7.44 -11.93
C VAL A 57 9.60 6.31 -12.91
N ILE A 58 10.59 5.47 -13.21
CA ILE A 58 10.40 4.29 -14.07
C ILE A 58 9.38 3.35 -13.43
N SER A 59 9.54 3.01 -12.15
CA SER A 59 8.61 2.15 -11.42
C SER A 59 7.19 2.72 -11.41
N ALA A 60 7.04 4.03 -11.18
CA ALA A 60 5.74 4.70 -11.21
C ALA A 60 5.10 4.69 -12.60
N ARG A 61 5.89 4.77 -13.68
CA ARG A 61 5.40 4.68 -15.07
C ARG A 61 5.05 3.26 -15.49
N CYS A 62 5.77 2.27 -14.97
CA CYS A 62 5.52 0.85 -15.23
C CYS A 62 4.31 0.31 -14.46
N ALA A 63 3.85 1.02 -13.41
CA ALA A 63 2.67 0.63 -12.66
C ALA A 63 1.40 0.72 -13.54
N PRO A 64 0.66 -0.39 -13.74
CA PRO A 64 -0.53 -0.37 -14.57
C PRO A 64 -1.62 0.51 -13.94
N PRO A 65 -2.32 1.36 -14.73
CA PRO A 65 -3.37 2.21 -14.20
C PRO A 65 -4.53 1.33 -13.69
N VAL A 66 -4.77 1.35 -12.37
CA VAL A 66 -5.86 0.59 -11.76
C VAL A 66 -7.18 1.37 -11.88
N PRO A 67 -8.20 0.83 -12.57
CA PRO A 67 -9.52 1.45 -12.61
C PRO A 67 -10.10 1.58 -11.21
N ARG A 68 -10.72 2.72 -10.89
CA ARG A 68 -11.35 2.96 -9.58
C ARG A 68 -12.42 1.93 -9.24
N THR A 69 -13.05 1.36 -10.26
CA THR A 69 -14.00 0.25 -10.12
C THR A 69 -13.34 -1.02 -9.58
N ARG A 70 -12.05 -1.26 -9.88
CA ARG A 70 -11.30 -2.44 -9.41
C ARG A 70 -11.17 -2.49 -7.89
N VAL A 71 -11.03 -1.33 -7.24
CA VAL A 71 -11.01 -1.25 -5.77
C VAL A 71 -12.38 -1.64 -5.21
N ARG A 72 -13.46 -1.09 -5.79
CA ARG A 72 -14.82 -1.41 -5.37
C ARG A 72 -15.18 -2.86 -5.63
N THR A 73 -14.77 -3.43 -6.76
CA THR A 73 -15.00 -4.85 -7.05
C THR A 73 -14.15 -5.73 -6.17
N ALA A 74 -12.89 -5.39 -5.90
CA ALA A 74 -12.04 -6.15 -4.97
C ALA A 74 -12.59 -6.13 -3.54
N ILE A 75 -13.11 -5.00 -3.06
CA ILE A 75 -13.79 -4.90 -1.77
C ILE A 75 -15.05 -5.76 -1.78
N ARG A 76 -15.90 -5.62 -2.79
CA ARG A 76 -17.14 -6.41 -2.91
C ARG A 76 -16.86 -7.91 -3.01
N ASP A 77 -15.79 -8.29 -3.67
CA ASP A 77 -15.35 -9.68 -3.85
C ASP A 77 -14.76 -10.24 -2.54
N ARG A 78 -14.00 -9.43 -1.80
CA ARG A 78 -13.56 -9.76 -0.44
C ARG A 78 -14.75 -9.89 0.52
N GLU A 79 -15.69 -8.96 0.47
CA GLU A 79 -16.94 -9.03 1.24
C GLU A 79 -17.70 -10.30 0.93
N LYS A 80 -17.91 -10.66 -0.34
CA LYS A 80 -18.55 -11.95 -0.69
C LYS A 80 -17.83 -13.16 -0.12
N ARG A 81 -16.49 -13.17 -0.14
CA ARG A 81 -15.67 -14.25 0.42
C ARG A 81 -15.73 -14.34 1.95
N THR A 82 -15.98 -13.23 2.64
CA THR A 82 -16.01 -13.16 4.12
C THR A 82 -17.38 -12.86 4.71
N ALA A 83 -18.41 -12.71 3.88
CA ALA A 83 -19.77 -12.34 4.27
C ALA A 83 -20.43 -13.47 5.07
N PHE A 84 -20.03 -14.70 4.80
CA PHE A 84 -20.41 -15.84 5.59
C PHE A 84 -19.33 -16.06 6.63
N LEU A 85 -19.67 -15.87 7.90
CA LEU A 85 -19.00 -16.64 8.95
C LEU A 85 -19.12 -18.11 8.52
N PRO A 86 -18.05 -18.94 8.53
CA PRO A 86 -18.21 -20.35 8.29
C PRO A 86 -19.35 -20.84 9.17
N GLN A 87 -20.48 -21.18 8.55
CA GLN A 87 -21.67 -21.56 9.29
C GLN A 87 -21.26 -22.80 10.07
N ARG A 88 -21.27 -22.70 11.40
CA ARG A 88 -21.18 -23.86 12.26
C ARG A 88 -22.37 -24.70 11.88
N ASP A 89 -22.10 -25.86 11.29
CA ASP A 89 -23.12 -26.80 10.86
C ASP A 89 -24.15 -26.91 11.99
N PRO A 90 -25.42 -26.52 11.77
CA PRO A 90 -26.44 -26.57 12.80
C PRO A 90 -26.69 -28.02 13.25
N ASP A 91 -26.29 -29.00 12.45
CA ASP A 91 -26.28 -30.43 12.75
C ASP A 91 -24.94 -30.92 13.33
N ALA A 92 -23.94 -30.05 13.50
CA ALA A 92 -22.67 -30.40 14.13
C ALA A 92 -22.92 -30.96 15.52
N ARG A 93 -22.35 -32.13 15.78
CA ARG A 93 -22.53 -32.91 17.01
C ARG A 93 -21.99 -32.12 18.22
N GLY A 94 -22.84 -31.31 18.82
CA GLY A 94 -22.47 -30.43 19.92
C GLY A 94 -23.64 -29.98 20.78
N ARG A 95 -24.84 -29.82 20.19
CA ARG A 95 -26.11 -29.65 20.92
C ARG A 95 -27.27 -30.21 20.10
N THR A 96 -28.04 -31.15 20.65
CA THR A 96 -29.27 -31.63 20.03
C THR A 96 -30.32 -30.53 20.11
N ARG A 97 -30.51 -29.75 19.04
CA ARG A 97 -31.69 -28.91 18.93
C ARG A 97 -32.90 -29.80 18.60
N PRO A 98 -34.08 -29.57 19.19
CA PRO A 98 -35.31 -30.14 18.67
C PRO A 98 -35.41 -29.78 17.19
N ARG A 99 -35.32 -30.78 16.32
CA ARG A 99 -35.51 -30.58 14.88
C ARG A 99 -36.98 -30.18 14.71
N ALA A 100 -37.26 -29.01 14.14
CA ALA A 100 -38.60 -28.75 13.66
C ALA A 100 -38.98 -29.91 12.71
N PRO A 101 -40.19 -30.48 12.79
CA PRO A 101 -40.59 -31.55 11.90
C PRO A 101 -40.51 -31.02 10.46
N GLY A 102 -39.46 -31.43 9.74
CA GLY A 102 -39.28 -31.10 8.33
C GLY A 102 -40.14 -32.06 7.52
N HIS A 103 -41.20 -31.56 6.90
CA HIS A 103 -41.84 -32.32 5.82
C HIS A 103 -40.80 -32.58 4.72
N ALA A 104 -40.73 -33.82 4.26
CA ALA A 104 -39.88 -34.20 3.13
C ALA A 104 -40.29 -33.37 1.90
N LEU A 105 -39.42 -32.44 1.49
CA LEU A 105 -39.59 -31.76 0.21
C LEU A 105 -39.29 -32.76 -0.90
N LEU A 106 -40.35 -33.16 -1.61
CA LEU A 106 -40.30 -33.92 -2.86
C LEU A 106 -39.57 -33.07 -3.90
N THR A 107 -38.24 -33.24 -3.96
CA THR A 107 -37.41 -32.59 -4.96
C THR A 107 -36.93 -33.67 -5.91
N ALA A 108 -37.42 -33.60 -7.16
CA ALA A 108 -37.27 -34.52 -8.29
C ALA A 108 -38.39 -35.56 -8.44
N ILE A 109 -39.39 -35.22 -9.25
CA ILE A 109 -40.14 -36.17 -10.08
C ILE A 109 -39.50 -36.10 -11.48
N ALA A 110 -39.27 -37.29 -12.04
CA ALA A 110 -38.74 -37.67 -13.36
C ALA A 110 -38.60 -36.58 -14.44
#